data_AF-A0A972EFG4-F1
#
_entry.id   AF-A0A972EFG4-F1
#
_cell.length_a   1.000
_cell.length_b   1.000
_cell.length_c   1.000
_cell.angle_alpha   90.00
_cell.angle_beta   90.00
_cell.angle_gamma   90.00
#
_symmetry.space_group_name_H-M   'P 1'
#
loop_
_entity.id
_entity.type
_entity.pdbx_description
1 polymer ?
#
loop_
_entity_poly.entity_id
_entity_poly.type
_entity_poly.pdbx_seq_one_letter_code
_entity_poly.pdbx_strand_id
1 'polypeptide(L)'
;MSNQPSISIHNKSDKPDNIVIRQNYLIEKCLETEAQLPEFMRDFFTYLKNGVALSSRLAYLNDILFFCEYLITETNLTNADTVSQITAADFNQITAKHVNRFIGDYCSRYTIKNDDSVKIIENNNRTLGRKKSSLSVLFKFLYRDEIIKNNITDGFNPIR
;
A
#
# COMPACT_ATOMS: atom_id res chain seq x y z
N MET A 1 -17.73 -20.40 -7.48
CA MET A 1 -16.50 -21.20 -7.24
C MET A 1 -15.39 -20.56 -8.05
N SER A 2 -14.50 -19.80 -7.42
CA SER A 2 -13.41 -19.10 -8.10
C SER A 2 -12.29 -20.09 -8.43
N ASN A 3 -12.12 -20.40 -9.72
CA ASN A 3 -10.94 -21.10 -10.24
C ASN A 3 -9.73 -20.17 -10.08
N GLN A 4 -9.03 -20.26 -8.94
CA GLN A 4 -7.66 -19.75 -8.90
C GLN A 4 -6.77 -20.72 -9.68
N PRO A 5 -5.90 -20.24 -10.57
CA PRO A 5 -5.00 -21.10 -11.32
C PRO A 5 -4.17 -21.95 -10.35
N SER A 6 -4.07 -23.26 -10.61
CA SER A 6 -3.23 -24.15 -9.82
C SER A 6 -1.77 -23.79 -10.04
N ILE A 7 -1.17 -23.09 -9.09
CA ILE A 7 0.25 -22.74 -9.14
C ILE A 7 1.06 -24.05 -9.03
N SER A 8 1.64 -24.50 -10.15
CA SER A 8 2.58 -25.63 -10.18
C SER A 8 3.95 -25.13 -9.76
N ILE A 9 4.43 -25.57 -8.60
CA ILE A 9 5.72 -25.15 -8.05
C ILE A 9 6.67 -26.33 -8.08
N HIS A 10 7.79 -26.16 -8.77
CA HIS A 10 8.90 -27.10 -8.72
C HIS A 10 9.84 -26.68 -7.57
N ASN A 11 9.60 -27.23 -6.37
CA ASN A 11 10.40 -26.92 -5.18
C ASN A 11 11.80 -27.53 -5.30
N LYS A 12 12.83 -26.66 -5.33
CA LYS A 12 14.25 -27.05 -5.34
C LYS A 12 14.96 -26.77 -4.01
N SER A 13 14.20 -26.51 -2.94
CA SER A 13 14.74 -26.15 -1.62
C SER A 13 14.47 -27.25 -0.60
N ASP A 14 15.21 -27.23 0.51
CA ASP A 14 15.01 -28.15 1.64
C ASP A 14 13.76 -27.82 2.47
N LYS A 15 13.02 -26.77 2.10
CA LYS A 15 11.80 -26.36 2.83
C LYS A 15 10.62 -27.22 2.39
N PRO A 16 9.71 -27.58 3.31
CA PRO A 16 8.45 -28.23 2.97
C PRO A 16 7.64 -27.49 1.90
N ASP A 17 7.04 -28.24 0.98
CA ASP A 17 6.29 -27.69 -0.17
C ASP A 17 5.21 -26.70 0.24
N ASN A 18 4.47 -26.98 1.31
CA ASN A 18 3.43 -26.09 1.83
C ASN A 18 3.96 -24.69 2.20
N ILE A 19 5.19 -24.60 2.72
CA ILE A 19 5.84 -23.32 3.04
C ILE A 19 6.21 -22.60 1.74
N VAL A 20 6.78 -23.31 0.77
CA VAL A 20 7.19 -22.74 -0.52
C VAL A 20 5.97 -22.27 -1.31
N ILE A 21 4.87 -23.03 -1.32
CA ILE A 21 3.59 -22.64 -1.93
C ILE A 21 3.06 -21.36 -1.30
N ARG A 22 3.00 -21.29 0.04
CA ARG A 22 2.53 -20.09 0.73
C ARG A 22 3.41 -18.87 0.45
N GLN A 23 4.73 -19.05 0.35
CA GLN A 23 5.65 -17.96 0.02
C GLN A 23 5.42 -17.46 -1.41
N ASN A 24 5.31 -18.36 -2.39
CA ASN A 24 5.03 -17.96 -3.77
C ASN A 24 3.68 -17.26 -3.89
N TYR A 25 2.63 -17.74 -3.21
CA TYR A 25 1.35 -17.04 -3.18
C TYR A 25 1.48 -15.58 -2.70
N LEU A 26 2.23 -15.33 -1.63
CA LEU A 26 2.48 -13.97 -1.14
C LEU A 26 3.33 -13.14 -2.11
N ILE A 27 4.29 -13.76 -2.82
CA ILE A 27 5.09 -13.09 -3.85
C ILE A 27 4.19 -12.65 -5.00
N GLU A 28 3.34 -13.54 -5.53
CA GLU A 28 2.39 -13.21 -6.60
C GLU A 28 1.47 -12.07 -6.16
N LYS A 29 0.96 -12.08 -4.92
CA LYS A 29 0.19 -10.96 -4.38
C LYS A 29 0.96 -9.66 -4.31
N CYS A 30 2.26 -9.68 -3.97
CA CYS A 30 3.07 -8.46 -4.05
C CYS A 30 3.18 -7.95 -5.49
N LEU A 31 3.43 -8.84 -6.46
CA LEU A 31 3.58 -8.48 -7.87
C LEU A 31 2.28 -7.91 -8.46
N GLU A 32 1.13 -8.52 -8.14
CA GLU A 32 -0.20 -8.02 -8.51
C GLU A 32 -0.47 -6.61 -7.96
N THR A 33 -0.10 -6.35 -6.70
CA THR A 33 -0.26 -5.02 -6.09
C THR A 33 0.72 -4.00 -6.68
N GLU A 34 1.98 -4.38 -6.90
CA GLU A 34 3.01 -3.50 -7.50
C GLU A 34 2.64 -3.08 -8.92
N ALA A 35 2.02 -3.96 -9.71
CA ALA A 35 1.57 -3.66 -11.06
C ALA A 35 0.44 -2.59 -11.12
N GLN A 36 -0.28 -2.39 -10.03
CA GLN A 36 -1.35 -1.39 -9.93
C GLN A 36 -0.82 -0.02 -9.47
N LEU A 37 0.32 0.01 -8.78
CA LEU A 37 0.89 1.23 -8.20
C LEU A 37 1.62 2.09 -9.24
N PRO A 38 1.82 3.40 -8.98
CA PRO A 38 2.51 4.30 -9.89
C PRO A 38 3.92 3.84 -10.26
N GLU A 39 4.32 4.03 -11.53
CA GLU A 39 5.62 3.59 -12.04
C GLU A 39 6.81 4.21 -11.30
N PHE A 40 6.69 5.46 -10.84
CA PHE A 40 7.75 6.15 -10.09
C PHE A 40 8.08 5.48 -8.74
N MET A 41 7.27 4.52 -8.27
CA MET A 41 7.53 3.76 -7.05
C MET A 41 8.34 2.47 -7.28
N ARG A 42 8.78 2.18 -8.52
CA ARG A 42 9.49 0.92 -8.83
C ARG A 42 10.73 0.69 -7.97
N ASP A 43 11.54 1.72 -7.72
CA ASP A 43 12.73 1.61 -6.88
C ASP A 43 12.38 1.42 -5.40
N PHE A 44 11.25 1.99 -4.96
CA PHE A 44 10.70 1.74 -3.63
C PHE A 44 10.32 0.26 -3.44
N PHE A 45 9.77 -0.41 -4.46
CA PHE A 45 9.43 -1.84 -4.37
C PHE A 45 10.67 -2.71 -4.14
N THR A 46 11.76 -2.40 -4.85
CA THR A 46 13.05 -3.06 -4.67
C THR A 46 13.63 -2.81 -3.27
N TYR A 47 13.56 -1.57 -2.80
CA TYR A 47 13.95 -1.20 -1.44
C TYR A 47 13.15 -1.99 -0.38
N LEU A 48 11.84 -2.05 -0.52
CA LEU A 48 10.97 -2.75 0.41
C LEU A 48 11.21 -4.26 0.40
N LYS A 49 11.39 -4.87 -0.78
CA LYS A 49 11.71 -6.29 -0.96
C LYS A 49 12.95 -6.72 -0.16
N ASN A 50 13.95 -5.85 -0.07
CA ASN A 50 15.21 -6.14 0.63
C ASN A 50 15.17 -5.74 2.12
N GLY A 51 14.23 -4.89 2.52
CA GLY A 51 14.20 -4.28 3.86
C GLY A 51 13.25 -4.94 4.86
N VAL A 52 12.24 -5.70 4.41
CA VAL A 52 11.22 -6.28 5.30
C VAL A 52 10.85 -7.72 4.95
N ALA A 53 10.25 -8.43 5.91
CA ALA A 53 9.69 -9.76 5.68
C ALA A 53 8.58 -9.74 4.61
N LEU A 54 8.42 -10.82 3.85
CA LEU A 54 7.47 -10.92 2.74
C LEU A 54 6.01 -10.56 3.12
N SER A 55 5.55 -10.98 4.30
CA SER A 55 4.22 -10.63 4.81
C SER A 55 4.10 -9.13 5.12
N SER A 56 5.14 -8.52 5.66
CA SER A 56 5.22 -7.08 5.90
C SER A 56 5.27 -6.29 4.59
N ARG A 57 6.01 -6.78 3.58
CA ARG A 57 6.04 -6.19 2.24
C ARG A 57 4.63 -6.11 1.66
N LEU A 58 3.91 -7.23 1.64
CA LEU A 58 2.54 -7.27 1.12
C LEU A 58 1.61 -6.33 1.91
N ALA A 59 1.73 -6.30 3.24
CA ALA A 59 0.94 -5.40 4.07
C ALA A 59 1.20 -3.92 3.76
N TYR A 60 2.47 -3.53 3.51
CA TYR A 60 2.85 -2.16 3.19
C TYR A 60 2.34 -1.78 1.79
N LEU A 61 2.53 -2.65 0.80
CA LEU A 61 2.02 -2.43 -0.56
C LEU A 61 0.50 -2.23 -0.58
N ASN A 62 -0.25 -3.07 0.14
CA ASN A 62 -1.70 -2.94 0.24
C ASN A 62 -2.14 -1.65 0.94
N ASP A 63 -1.41 -1.20 1.96
CA ASP A 63 -1.73 0.09 2.60
C ASP A 63 -1.46 1.28 1.66
N ILE A 64 -0.41 1.19 0.83
CA ILE A 64 -0.06 2.22 -0.15
C ILE A 64 -1.07 2.24 -1.29
N LEU A 65 -1.46 1.07 -1.82
CA LEU A 65 -2.52 0.95 -2.83
C LEU A 65 -3.82 1.59 -2.32
N PHE A 66 -4.24 1.22 -1.11
CA PHE A 66 -5.44 1.78 -0.48
C PHE A 66 -5.37 3.30 -0.29
N PHE A 67 -4.18 3.84 0.04
CA PHE A 67 -3.99 5.29 0.09
C PHE A 67 -4.11 5.95 -1.28
N CYS A 68 -3.56 5.34 -2.33
CA CYS A 68 -3.67 5.87 -3.69
C CYS A 68 -5.11 5.83 -4.21
N GLU A 69 -5.85 4.75 -3.92
CA GLU A 69 -7.29 4.67 -4.20
C GLU A 69 -8.04 5.81 -3.50
N TYR A 70 -7.76 6.05 -2.22
CA TYR A 70 -8.31 7.17 -1.46
C TYR A 70 -8.01 8.53 -2.11
N LEU A 71 -6.79 8.74 -2.63
CA LEU A 71 -6.44 9.99 -3.30
C LEU A 71 -7.34 10.26 -4.51
N ILE A 72 -7.68 9.22 -5.27
CA ILE A 72 -8.57 9.32 -6.45
C ILE A 72 -10.02 9.52 -6.02
N THR A 73 -10.52 8.74 -5.06
CA THR A 73 -11.97 8.70 -4.78
C THR A 73 -12.44 9.77 -3.81
N GLU A 74 -11.57 10.26 -2.91
CA GLU A 74 -11.97 11.13 -1.80
C GLU A 74 -11.27 12.50 -1.80
N THR A 75 -10.42 12.78 -2.79
CA THR A 75 -9.64 14.03 -2.84
C THR A 75 -9.57 14.61 -4.25
N ASN A 76 -9.19 15.89 -4.34
CA ASN A 76 -8.91 16.58 -5.60
C ASN A 76 -7.39 16.77 -5.81
N LEU A 77 -6.55 15.91 -5.21
CA LEU A 77 -5.08 16.03 -5.27
C LEU A 77 -4.48 15.41 -6.54
N THR A 78 -5.29 14.68 -7.30
CA THR A 78 -4.92 14.09 -8.59
C THR A 78 -6.14 14.13 -9.51
N ASN A 79 -5.91 14.15 -10.81
CA ASN A 79 -6.94 13.95 -11.83
C ASN A 79 -6.85 12.55 -12.46
N ALA A 80 -6.08 11.64 -11.85
CA ALA A 80 -5.92 10.27 -12.30
C ALA A 80 -7.23 9.48 -12.14
N ASP A 81 -7.61 8.71 -13.16
CA ASP A 81 -8.76 7.81 -13.10
C ASP A 81 -8.37 6.46 -12.49
N THR A 82 -7.11 6.07 -12.60
CA THR A 82 -6.56 4.82 -12.05
C THR A 82 -5.30 5.06 -11.24
N VAL A 83 -5.02 4.16 -10.29
CA VAL A 83 -3.88 4.31 -9.37
C VAL A 83 -2.55 4.43 -10.11
N SER A 84 -2.33 3.66 -11.18
CA SER A 84 -1.09 3.69 -11.96
C SER A 84 -0.84 5.02 -12.69
N GLN A 85 -1.88 5.84 -12.88
CA GLN A 85 -1.79 7.15 -13.53
C GLN A 85 -1.40 8.29 -12.57
N ILE A 86 -1.42 8.05 -11.25
CA ILE A 86 -1.01 9.07 -10.28
C ILE A 86 0.46 9.43 -10.51
N THR A 87 0.76 10.72 -10.52
CA THR A 87 2.10 11.22 -10.84
C THR A 87 2.89 11.61 -9.60
N ALA A 88 4.22 11.70 -9.73
CA ALA A 88 5.07 12.27 -8.68
C ALA A 88 4.73 13.75 -8.41
N ALA A 89 4.19 14.48 -9.40
CA ALA A 89 3.72 15.85 -9.23
C ALA A 89 2.49 15.91 -8.32
N ASP A 90 1.54 14.97 -8.44
CA ASP A 90 0.41 14.85 -7.52
C ASP A 90 0.90 14.57 -6.09
N PHE A 91 1.88 13.66 -5.94
CA PHE A 91 2.50 13.37 -4.64
C PHE A 91 3.19 14.58 -4.00
N ASN A 92 3.77 15.48 -4.81
CA ASN A 92 4.36 16.73 -4.32
C ASN A 92 3.34 17.72 -3.75
N GLN A 93 2.05 17.59 -4.08
CA GLN A 93 0.97 18.41 -3.52
C GLN A 93 0.46 17.87 -2.18
N ILE A 94 0.83 16.63 -1.82
CA ILE A 94 0.40 16.00 -0.57
C ILE A 94 1.10 16.67 0.61
N THR A 95 0.32 17.00 1.64
CA THR A 95 0.81 17.57 2.89
C THR A 95 0.58 16.59 4.03
N ALA A 96 1.26 16.81 5.17
CA ALA A 96 1.00 16.05 6.38
C ALA A 96 -0.47 16.09 6.82
N LYS A 97 -1.18 17.21 6.57
CA LYS A 97 -2.62 17.35 6.87
C LYS A 97 -3.46 16.35 6.07
N HIS A 98 -3.15 16.13 4.80
CA HIS A 98 -3.86 15.16 3.95
C HIS A 98 -3.68 13.74 4.49
N VAL A 99 -2.44 13.35 4.84
CA VAL A 99 -2.16 12.03 5.42
C VAL A 99 -2.81 11.87 6.80
N ASN A 100 -2.80 12.91 7.64
CA ASN A 100 -3.45 12.88 8.95
C ASN A 100 -4.97 12.71 8.83
N ARG A 101 -5.61 13.36 7.85
CA ARG A 101 -7.04 13.14 7.56
C ARG A 101 -7.28 11.71 7.08
N PHE A 102 -6.48 11.20 6.14
CA PHE A 102 -6.61 9.82 5.68
C PHE A 102 -6.52 8.81 6.84
N ILE A 103 -5.54 8.94 7.72
CA ILE A 103 -5.32 7.98 8.81
C ILE A 103 -6.35 8.15 9.94
N GLY A 104 -6.60 9.38 10.38
CA GLY A 104 -7.43 9.65 11.56
C GLY A 104 -8.93 9.67 11.30
N ASP A 105 -9.34 10.00 10.08
CA ASP A 105 -10.76 10.13 9.70
C ASP A 105 -11.16 8.92 8.85
N TYR A 106 -10.62 8.83 7.62
CA TYR A 106 -11.05 7.82 6.65
C TYR A 106 -10.72 6.39 7.07
N CYS A 107 -9.48 6.12 7.50
CA CYS A 107 -9.08 4.78 7.90
C CYS A 107 -9.73 4.33 9.20
N SER A 108 -10.14 5.26 10.08
CA SER A 108 -10.78 4.90 11.35
C SER A 108 -12.10 4.17 11.12
N ARG A 109 -12.90 4.64 10.15
CA ARG A 109 -14.12 3.98 9.72
C ARG A 109 -14.44 4.30 8.26
N TYR A 110 -14.51 3.27 7.43
CA TYR A 110 -14.90 3.41 6.03
C TYR A 110 -15.88 2.31 5.61
N THR A 111 -16.55 2.52 4.49
CA THR A 111 -17.58 1.62 3.98
C THR A 111 -17.17 1.06 2.63
N ILE A 112 -17.22 -0.26 2.50
CA ILE A 112 -17.08 -0.95 1.22
C ILE A 112 -18.47 -1.32 0.74
N LYS A 113 -18.88 -0.78 -0.41
CA LYS A 113 -20.14 -1.14 -1.07
C LYS A 113 -19.84 -2.14 -2.18
N ASN A 114 -20.50 -3.28 -2.12
CA ASN A 114 -20.61 -4.24 -3.22
C ASN A 114 -22.06 -4.23 -3.70
N ASP A 115 -22.31 -4.76 -4.90
CA ASP A 115 -23.64 -4.76 -5.53
C ASP A 115 -24.78 -5.22 -4.60
N ASP A 116 -24.50 -6.21 -3.73
CA ASP A 116 -25.49 -6.80 -2.82
C ASP A 116 -25.23 -6.54 -1.32
N SER A 117 -24.15 -5.82 -0.95
CA SER A 117 -23.82 -5.65 0.48
C SER A 117 -23.03 -4.39 0.80
N VAL A 118 -23.33 -3.80 1.96
CA VAL A 118 -22.58 -2.70 2.55
C VAL A 118 -21.81 -3.22 3.75
N LYS A 119 -20.47 -3.21 3.66
CA LYS A 119 -19.59 -3.62 4.75
C LYS A 119 -18.94 -2.40 5.37
N ILE A 120 -19.21 -2.16 6.65
CA ILE A 120 -18.53 -1.14 7.45
C ILE A 120 -17.26 -1.77 8.03
N ILE A 121 -16.13 -1.08 7.87
CA ILE A 121 -14.86 -1.48 8.46
C ILE A 121 -14.46 -0.42 9.48
N GLU A 122 -14.10 -0.88 10.68
CA GLU A 122 -13.48 -0.07 11.74
C GLU A 122 -12.10 -0.61 12.05
N ASN A 123 -11.09 0.23 11.94
CA ASN A 123 -9.71 -0.18 12.20
C ASN A 123 -9.30 0.13 13.64
N ASN A 124 -8.65 -0.83 14.29
CA ASN A 124 -8.02 -0.60 15.57
C ASN A 124 -6.69 0.18 15.41
N ASN A 125 -6.17 0.68 16.54
CA ASN A 125 -4.93 1.45 16.60
C ASN A 125 -3.71 0.71 16.04
N ARG A 126 -3.66 -0.62 16.15
CA ARG A 126 -2.59 -1.42 15.56
C ARG A 126 -2.62 -1.34 14.04
N THR A 127 -3.80 -1.45 13.42
CA THR A 127 -3.95 -1.34 11.97
C THR A 127 -3.67 0.08 11.49
N LEU A 128 -4.17 1.11 12.19
CA LEU A 128 -3.87 2.51 11.88
C LEU A 128 -2.37 2.82 12.00
N GLY A 129 -1.71 2.30 13.04
CA GLY A 129 -0.26 2.41 13.22
C GLY A 129 0.53 1.77 12.08
N ARG A 130 0.10 0.60 11.60
CA ARG A 130 0.71 -0.04 10.44
C ARG A 130 0.53 0.81 9.18
N LYS A 131 -0.68 1.28 8.88
CA LYS A 131 -0.96 2.15 7.73
C LYS A 131 -0.12 3.43 7.74
N LYS A 132 -0.06 4.12 8.89
CA LYS A 132 0.83 5.27 9.09
C LYS A 132 2.29 4.92 8.83
N SER A 133 2.75 3.77 9.31
CA SER A 133 4.14 3.32 9.14
C SER A 133 4.45 3.05 7.67
N SER A 134 3.56 2.37 6.95
CA SER A 134 3.68 2.11 5.51
C SER A 134 3.85 3.41 4.73
N LEU A 135 3.02 4.43 5.00
CA LEU A 135 3.14 5.74 4.37
C LEU A 135 4.40 6.49 4.81
N SER A 136 4.79 6.41 6.08
CA SER A 136 6.01 7.07 6.56
C SER A 136 7.26 6.54 5.84
N VAL A 137 7.34 5.23 5.64
CA VAL A 137 8.45 4.60 4.93
C VAL A 137 8.45 4.97 3.45
N LEU A 138 7.28 5.02 2.80
CA LEU A 138 7.14 5.48 1.42
C LEU A 138 7.59 6.94 1.25
N PHE A 139 7.00 7.89 1.99
CA PHE A 139 7.31 9.32 1.83
C PHE A 139 8.77 9.64 2.16
N LYS A 140 9.36 8.98 3.17
CA LYS A 140 10.80 9.12 3.45
C LYS A 140 11.66 8.60 2.30
N PHE A 141 11.29 7.47 1.71
CA PHE A 141 11.99 6.93 0.55
C PHE A 141 11.92 7.90 -0.62
N LEU A 142 10.70 8.31 -1.02
CA LEU A 142 10.50 9.19 -2.17
C LEU A 142 11.22 10.53 -2.02
N TYR A 143 11.30 11.07 -0.78
CA TYR A 143 12.04 12.29 -0.51
C TYR A 143 13.56 12.07 -0.61
N ARG A 144 14.08 10.99 -0.01
CA ARG A 144 15.51 10.66 -0.05
C ARG A 144 16.02 10.44 -1.47
N ASP A 145 15.17 9.86 -2.32
CA ASP A 145 15.45 9.58 -3.72
C ASP A 145 15.11 10.76 -4.66
N GLU A 146 14.81 11.93 -4.09
CA GLU A 146 14.52 13.18 -4.80
C GLU A 146 13.32 13.12 -5.77
N ILE A 147 12.45 12.11 -5.65
CA ILE A 147 11.19 11.98 -6.41
C ILE A 147 10.18 13.03 -5.94
N ILE A 148 10.16 13.33 -4.64
CA ILE A 148 9.38 14.43 -4.06
C ILE A 148 10.27 15.45 -3.36
N LYS A 149 9.82 16.70 -3.34
CA LYS A 149 10.62 17.86 -2.89
C LYS A 149 10.69 18.02 -1.37
N ASN A 150 9.68 17.55 -0.65
CA ASN A 150 9.54 17.82 0.78
C ASN A 150 9.31 16.52 1.56
N ASN A 151 10.00 16.38 2.69
CA ASN A 151 9.66 15.38 3.69
C ASN A 151 8.47 15.87 4.52
N ILE A 152 7.33 15.20 4.41
CA ILE A 152 6.12 15.53 5.17
C ILE A 152 5.93 14.70 6.44
N THR A 153 6.79 13.70 6.69
CA THR A 153 6.51 12.67 7.71
C THR A 153 6.60 13.17 9.14
N ASP A 154 7.32 14.27 9.37
CA ASP A 154 7.46 14.86 10.71
C ASP A 154 6.15 15.48 11.20
N GLY A 155 5.23 15.80 10.28
CA GLY A 155 3.89 16.28 10.59
C GLY A 155 2.85 15.18 10.84
N PHE A 156 3.23 13.89 10.83
CA PHE A 156 2.25 12.80 11.00
C PHE A 156 1.86 12.62 12.47
N ASN A 157 0.57 12.77 12.75
CA ASN A 157 0.00 12.65 14.09
C ASN A 157 0.28 11.26 14.71
N PRO A 158 0.51 11.17 16.02
CA PRO A 158 0.60 9.89 16.71
C PRO A 158 -0.73 9.15 16.64
N ILE A 159 -0.69 7.82 16.61
CA ILE A 159 -1.87 6.99 16.82
C ILE A 159 -2.07 6.88 18.33
N ARG A 160 -3.27 7.22 18.81
CA ARG A 160 -3.64 7.16 20.24
C ARG A 160 -4.50 5.95 20.48
#